data_AF-J9CZD7-F1
#
_entry.id   AF-J9CZD7-F1
#
_cell.length_a   1.000
_cell.length_b   1.000
_cell.length_c   1.000
_cell.angle_alpha   90.00
_cell.angle_beta   90.00
_cell.angle_gamma   90.00
#
_symmetry.space_group_name_H-M   'P 1'
#
loop_
_entity.id
_entity.type
_entity.pdbx_description
1 polymer ?
#
loop_
_entity_poly.entity_id
_entity_poly.type
_entity_poly.pdbx_seq_one_letter_code
_entity_poly.pdbx_strand_id
1 'polypeptide(L)'
;MKWLSTITEAEEGQIRIEKMLLDENGQPQPTGEFETIDADSVVLALGQETNLSFLDKVDGLVINRGNVEVSMSMMTGHPGIFAGGDMIPGDRNVTVAIGHGKRAARHIDAWLRGEVLAEESPAELATFSRLNTWYYADAPKTVRPQLDLVRR
;
A
#
# COMPACT_ATOMS: atom_id res chain seq x y z
N MET A 1 24.38 4.46 -5.72
CA MET A 1 22.96 4.67 -5.37
C MET A 1 22.93 5.59 -4.16
N LYS A 2 22.39 6.82 -4.29
CA LYS A 2 22.28 7.78 -3.17
C LYS A 2 20.95 7.53 -2.46
N TRP A 3 20.97 6.68 -1.44
CA TRP A 3 19.76 6.07 -0.86
C TRP A 3 19.06 6.95 0.20
N LEU A 4 19.70 8.04 0.64
CA LEU A 4 19.18 8.92 1.67
C LEU A 4 19.36 10.38 1.26
N SER A 5 18.58 10.80 0.27
CA SER A 5 18.60 12.15 -0.27
C SER A 5 17.20 12.55 -0.74
N THR A 6 16.87 13.84 -0.70
CA THR A 6 15.62 14.40 -1.21
C THR A 6 15.88 15.37 -2.36
N ILE A 7 14.96 15.46 -3.31
CA ILE A 7 15.05 16.47 -4.38
C ILE A 7 14.59 17.81 -3.81
N THR A 8 15.40 18.84 -3.99
CA THR A 8 15.10 20.22 -3.55
C THR A 8 14.71 21.11 -4.72
N GLU A 9 15.31 20.90 -5.89
CA GLU A 9 15.04 21.62 -7.12
C GLU A 9 15.18 20.64 -8.31
N ALA A 10 14.37 20.85 -9.34
CA ALA A 10 14.46 20.13 -10.60
C ALA A 10 14.38 21.14 -11.76
N GLU A 11 15.44 21.20 -12.55
CA GLU A 11 15.56 22.06 -13.72
C GLU A 11 15.77 21.19 -14.97
N GLU A 12 15.75 21.80 -16.14
CA GLU A 12 15.99 21.07 -17.39
C GLU A 12 17.39 20.45 -17.39
N GLY A 13 17.46 19.12 -17.47
CA GLY A 13 18.71 18.36 -17.53
C GLY A 13 19.39 18.09 -16.18
N GLN A 14 18.89 18.63 -15.06
CA GLN A 14 19.52 18.45 -13.75
C GLN A 14 18.54 18.46 -12.58
N ILE A 15 18.87 17.72 -11.52
CA ILE A 15 18.21 17.81 -10.21
C ILE A 15 19.21 18.20 -9.13
N ARG A 16 18.79 19.06 -8.21
CA ARG A 16 19.53 19.33 -6.98
C ARG A 16 18.96 18.50 -5.85
N ILE A 17 19.79 17.65 -5.29
CA ILE A 17 19.44 16.84 -4.12
C ILE A 17 20.10 17.37 -2.87
N GLU A 18 19.44 17.17 -1.73
CA GLU A 18 20.02 17.35 -0.41
C GLU A 18 20.20 15.99 0.24
N LYS A 19 21.37 15.76 0.83
CA LYS A 19 21.63 14.55 1.62
C LYS A 19 20.88 14.63 2.94
N MET A 20 20.30 13.51 3.36
CA MET A 20 19.58 13.40 4.62
C MET A 20 20.35 12.52 5.62
N LEU A 21 20.09 12.70 6.90
CA LEU A 21 20.51 11.80 7.99
C LEU A 21 19.29 11.35 8.78
N LEU A 22 19.29 10.12 9.29
CA LEU A 22 18.20 9.66 10.14
C LEU A 22 18.39 10.19 11.57
N ASP A 23 17.33 10.68 12.18
CA ASP A 23 17.30 10.96 13.62
C ASP A 23 17.12 9.68 14.45
N GLU A 24 17.03 9.83 15.77
CA GLU A 24 16.86 8.73 16.72
C GLU A 24 15.58 7.91 16.50
N ASN A 25 14.58 8.49 15.83
CA ASN A 25 13.31 7.84 15.49
C ASN A 25 13.31 7.25 14.07
N GLY A 26 14.44 7.32 13.35
CA GLY A 26 14.55 6.86 11.97
C GLY A 26 13.92 7.80 10.95
N GLN A 27 13.63 9.06 11.31
CA GLN A 27 13.08 10.04 10.37
C GLN A 27 14.22 10.80 9.67
N PRO A 28 14.15 11.02 8.34
CA PRO A 28 15.17 11.74 7.60
C PRO A 28 15.14 13.25 7.93
N GLN A 29 16.30 13.79 8.26
CA GLN A 29 16.57 15.19 8.57
C GLN A 29 17.53 15.81 7.54
N PRO A 30 17.33 17.07 7.14
CA PRO A 30 18.20 17.78 6.21
C PRO A 30 19.61 17.98 6.79
N THR A 31 20.63 17.93 5.94
CA THR A 31 22.04 18.14 6.37
C THR A 31 22.62 19.47 5.92
N GLY A 32 21.98 20.14 4.95
CA GLY A 32 22.56 21.27 4.23
C GLY A 32 23.66 20.87 3.22
N GLU A 33 23.98 19.58 3.07
CA GLU A 33 24.90 19.10 2.04
C GLU A 33 24.13 18.85 0.74
N PHE A 34 24.43 19.65 -0.30
CA PHE A 34 23.77 19.60 -1.60
C PHE A 34 24.65 18.99 -2.67
N GLU A 35 24.01 18.37 -3.66
CA GLU A 35 24.68 17.88 -4.86
C GLU A 35 23.76 17.99 -6.07
N THR A 36 24.32 18.26 -7.24
CA THR A 36 23.61 18.27 -8.51
C THR A 36 23.82 16.95 -9.25
N ILE A 37 22.77 16.42 -9.85
CA ILE A 37 22.81 15.20 -10.67
C ILE A 37 22.18 15.51 -12.02
N ASP A 38 22.90 15.19 -13.10
CA ASP A 38 22.35 15.27 -14.46
C ASP A 38 21.23 14.23 -14.63
N ALA A 39 20.09 14.66 -15.13
CA ALA A 39 18.93 13.82 -15.36
C ALA A 39 18.06 14.35 -16.50
N ASP A 40 17.84 13.51 -17.52
CA ASP A 40 16.91 13.81 -18.61
C ASP A 40 15.45 13.53 -18.23
N SER A 41 15.22 12.76 -17.16
CA SER A 41 13.88 12.37 -16.71
C SER A 41 13.88 12.03 -15.22
N VAL A 42 12.81 12.48 -14.54
CA VAL A 42 12.58 12.22 -13.11
C VAL A 42 11.21 11.60 -12.95
N VAL A 43 11.15 10.44 -12.30
CA VAL A 43 9.89 9.75 -11.97
C VAL A 43 9.70 9.78 -10.46
N LEU A 44 8.73 10.55 -9.99
CA LEU A 44 8.40 10.66 -8.57
C LEU A 44 7.52 9.48 -8.15
N ALA A 45 8.07 8.61 -7.31
CA ALA A 45 7.38 7.45 -6.74
C ALA A 45 7.20 7.61 -5.22
N LEU A 46 6.58 8.74 -4.80
CA LEU A 46 6.48 9.17 -3.39
C LEU A 46 5.37 8.47 -2.59
N GLY A 47 4.65 7.54 -3.22
CA GLY A 47 3.45 6.93 -2.67
C GLY A 47 2.17 7.51 -3.27
N GLN A 48 1.04 7.05 -2.75
CA GLN A 48 -0.30 7.42 -3.22
C GLN A 48 -1.23 7.71 -2.05
N GLU A 49 -2.21 8.57 -2.29
CA GLU A 49 -3.31 8.84 -1.36
C GLU A 49 -4.64 8.40 -1.98
N THR A 50 -5.56 7.96 -1.13
CA THR A 50 -6.90 7.55 -1.58
C THR A 50 -7.74 8.80 -1.84
N ASN A 51 -8.25 8.96 -3.05
CA ASN A 51 -9.20 10.04 -3.34
C ASN A 51 -10.58 9.69 -2.76
N LEU A 52 -10.95 10.34 -1.66
CA LEU A 52 -12.21 10.11 -0.95
C LEU A 52 -13.29 11.18 -1.24
N SER A 53 -13.02 12.17 -2.09
CA SER A 53 -13.94 13.30 -2.36
C SER A 53 -15.33 12.88 -2.85
N PHE A 54 -15.44 11.72 -3.49
CA PHE A 54 -16.74 11.19 -3.93
C PHE A 54 -17.65 10.76 -2.77
N LEU A 55 -17.10 10.61 -1.57
CA LEU A 55 -17.80 10.20 -0.35
C LEU A 55 -18.29 11.38 0.50
N ASP A 56 -17.91 12.62 0.17
CA ASP A 56 -18.20 13.82 0.98
C ASP A 56 -19.69 14.05 1.26
N LYS A 57 -20.57 13.49 0.42
CA LYS A 57 -22.03 13.61 0.52
C LYS A 57 -22.71 12.43 1.21
N VAL A 58 -21.95 11.46 1.69
CA VAL A 58 -22.48 10.28 2.38
C VAL A 58 -22.44 10.56 3.88
N ASP A 59 -23.60 10.86 4.44
CA ASP A 59 -23.74 11.17 5.86
C ASP A 59 -23.22 10.03 6.75
N GLY A 60 -22.58 10.36 7.87
CA GLY A 60 -22.13 9.36 8.84
C GLY A 60 -20.83 8.63 8.49
N LEU A 61 -20.21 8.89 7.34
CA LEU A 61 -18.84 8.44 7.10
C LEU A 61 -17.85 9.25 7.95
N VAL A 62 -16.92 8.54 8.58
CA VAL A 62 -15.82 9.14 9.33
C VAL A 62 -14.54 8.94 8.53
N ILE A 63 -13.92 10.05 8.14
CA ILE A 63 -12.63 10.06 7.42
C ILE A 63 -11.56 10.58 8.38
N ASN A 64 -10.48 9.82 8.53
CA ASN A 64 -9.36 10.15 9.39
C ASN A 64 -8.03 9.90 8.65
N ARG A 65 -7.17 10.92 8.58
CA ARG A 65 -5.87 10.88 7.90
C ARG A 65 -5.94 10.28 6.49
N GLY A 66 -6.94 10.66 5.70
CA GLY A 66 -7.12 10.19 4.32
C GLY A 66 -7.62 8.75 4.19
N ASN A 67 -8.14 8.14 5.26
CA ASN A 67 -8.73 6.80 5.25
C ASN A 67 -10.16 6.83 5.80
N VAL A 68 -11.01 5.94 5.32
CA VAL A 68 -12.35 5.69 5.84
C VAL A 68 -12.23 4.83 7.11
N GLU A 69 -12.77 5.31 8.22
CA GLU A 69 -12.83 4.52 9.44
C GLU A 69 -13.89 3.42 9.32
N VAL A 70 -13.52 2.22 9.77
CA VAL A 70 -14.38 1.05 9.78
C VAL A 70 -14.31 0.36 11.13
N SER A 71 -15.41 -0.26 11.52
CA SER A 71 -15.46 -1.19 12.65
C SER A 71 -14.76 -2.51 12.32
N MET A 72 -14.64 -3.40 13.30
CA MET A 72 -14.12 -4.77 13.10
C MET A 72 -14.89 -5.54 12.03
N SER A 73 -16.17 -5.22 11.83
CA SER A 73 -17.03 -5.81 10.80
C SER A 73 -16.79 -5.27 9.38
N MET A 74 -15.82 -4.37 9.19
CA MET A 74 -15.58 -3.61 7.95
C MET A 74 -16.68 -2.58 7.62
N MET A 75 -17.72 -2.45 8.44
CA MET A 75 -18.76 -1.44 8.27
C MET A 75 -18.23 -0.05 8.64
N THR A 76 -18.51 0.93 7.80
CA THR A 76 -18.23 2.35 8.03
C THR A 76 -19.18 2.92 9.10
N GLY A 77 -19.04 4.21 9.42
CA GLY A 77 -20.01 4.89 10.27
C GLY A 77 -21.42 5.03 9.65
N HIS A 78 -21.57 4.79 8.34
CA HIS A 78 -22.87 4.73 7.69
C HIS A 78 -23.38 3.27 7.65
N PRO A 79 -24.56 2.97 8.24
CA PRO A 79 -25.11 1.61 8.27
C PRO A 79 -25.29 1.02 6.86
N GLY A 80 -24.78 -0.19 6.64
CA GLY A 80 -24.90 -0.88 5.36
C GLY A 80 -23.83 -0.50 4.32
N ILE A 81 -22.96 0.47 4.61
CA ILE A 81 -21.78 0.77 3.79
C ILE A 81 -20.54 0.16 4.44
N PHE A 82 -19.80 -0.62 3.66
CA PHE A 82 -18.58 -1.31 4.09
C PHE A 82 -17.40 -0.83 3.24
N ALA A 83 -16.21 -0.82 3.83
CA ALA A 83 -14.99 -0.41 3.16
C ALA A 83 -13.83 -1.38 3.47
N GLY A 84 -12.85 -1.46 2.58
CA GLY A 84 -11.71 -2.37 2.69
C GLY A 84 -10.62 -2.05 1.67
N GLY A 85 -9.50 -2.76 1.73
CA GLY A 85 -8.32 -2.45 0.92
C GLY A 85 -7.62 -1.15 1.33
N ASP A 86 -7.03 -0.43 0.37
CA ASP A 86 -6.17 0.74 0.62
C ASP A 86 -6.91 1.99 1.12
N MET A 87 -8.25 1.99 1.09
CA MET A 87 -9.07 3.11 1.56
C MET A 87 -9.31 3.12 3.08
N ILE A 88 -8.91 2.07 3.79
CA ILE A 88 -9.03 2.00 5.25
C ILE A 88 -7.64 1.98 5.91
N PRO A 89 -7.53 2.26 7.22
CA PRO A 89 -6.26 2.11 7.92
C PRO A 89 -5.73 0.67 7.85
N GLY A 90 -4.46 0.51 7.47
CA GLY A 90 -3.79 -0.79 7.44
C GLY A 90 -2.70 -0.89 6.39
N ASP A 91 -2.12 -2.08 6.27
CA ASP A 91 -1.08 -2.35 5.30
C ASP A 91 -1.66 -2.35 3.87
N ARG A 92 -1.01 -1.59 2.98
CA ARG A 92 -1.40 -1.43 1.58
C ARG A 92 -0.75 -2.50 0.71
N ASN A 93 -1.11 -3.76 0.96
CA ASN A 93 -0.68 -4.89 0.14
C ASN A 93 -1.87 -5.71 -0.33
N VAL A 94 -1.67 -6.42 -1.45
CA VAL A 94 -2.73 -7.19 -2.13
C VAL A 94 -3.35 -8.25 -1.22
N THR A 95 -2.54 -8.93 -0.40
CA THR A 95 -3.01 -9.98 0.51
C THR A 95 -3.96 -9.42 1.57
N VAL A 96 -3.62 -8.27 2.15
CA VAL A 96 -4.45 -7.58 3.14
C VAL A 96 -5.74 -7.06 2.51
N ALA A 97 -5.66 -6.47 1.31
CA ALA A 97 -6.86 -6.04 0.58
C ALA A 97 -7.82 -7.20 0.26
N ILE A 98 -7.29 -8.36 -0.15
CA ILE A 98 -8.09 -9.59 -0.35
C ILE A 98 -8.73 -10.04 0.97
N GLY A 99 -7.97 -10.00 2.07
CA GLY A 99 -8.47 -10.31 3.41
C GLY A 99 -9.62 -9.39 3.84
N HIS A 100 -9.47 -8.08 3.60
CA HIS A 100 -10.53 -7.09 3.83
C HIS A 100 -11.78 -7.40 3.01
N GLY A 101 -11.64 -7.70 1.72
CA GLY A 101 -12.77 -8.08 0.86
C GLY A 101 -13.50 -9.33 1.36
N LYS A 102 -12.76 -10.37 1.77
CA LYS A 102 -13.34 -11.60 2.33
C LYS A 102 -14.10 -11.35 3.63
N ARG A 103 -13.53 -10.56 4.55
CA ARG A 103 -14.19 -10.16 5.80
C ARG A 103 -15.45 -9.34 5.52
N ALA A 104 -15.35 -8.31 4.69
CA ALA A 104 -16.47 -7.46 4.32
C ALA A 104 -17.61 -8.28 3.71
N ALA A 105 -17.33 -9.22 2.80
CA ALA A 105 -18.35 -10.08 2.20
C ALA A 105 -19.14 -10.90 3.24
N ARG A 106 -18.46 -11.48 4.23
CA ARG A 106 -19.10 -12.23 5.33
C ARG A 106 -19.99 -11.32 6.18
N HIS A 107 -19.51 -10.14 6.54
CA HIS A 107 -20.28 -9.19 7.35
C HIS A 107 -21.42 -8.53 6.59
N ILE A 108 -21.29 -8.30 5.28
CA ILE A 108 -22.38 -7.85 4.41
C ILE A 108 -23.49 -8.90 4.40
N ASP A 109 -23.15 -10.17 4.18
CA ASP A 109 -24.14 -11.27 4.19
C ASP A 109 -24.87 -11.37 5.53
N ALA A 110 -24.14 -11.31 6.65
CA ALA A 110 -24.74 -11.34 7.97
C ALA A 110 -25.63 -10.10 8.23
N TRP A 111 -25.17 -8.90 7.85
CA TRP A 111 -25.95 -7.67 8.00
C TRP A 111 -27.27 -7.71 7.24
N LEU A 112 -27.25 -8.22 6.00
CA LEU A 112 -28.46 -8.41 5.19
C LEU A 112 -29.44 -9.42 5.81
N ARG A 113 -28.95 -10.35 6.63
CA ARG A 113 -29.76 -11.34 7.38
C ARG A 113 -30.17 -10.85 8.77
N GLY A 114 -29.70 -9.68 9.21
CA GLY A 114 -29.88 -9.22 10.59
C GLY A 114 -29.08 -10.01 11.62
N GLU A 115 -28.02 -10.66 11.19
CA GLU A 115 -27.12 -11.48 12.02
C GLU A 115 -25.83 -10.70 12.35
N VAL A 116 -25.21 -11.05 13.48
CA VAL A 116 -23.89 -10.54 13.88
C VAL A 116 -22.93 -11.71 13.94
N LEU A 117 -21.89 -11.67 13.10
CA LEU A 117 -20.83 -12.68 13.14
C LEU A 117 -19.92 -12.44 14.35
N ALA A 118 -19.61 -13.53 15.04
CA ALA A 118 -18.56 -13.53 16.05
C ALA A 118 -17.19 -13.27 15.40
N GLU A 119 -16.28 -12.72 16.19
CA GLU A 119 -14.92 -12.46 15.75
C GLU A 119 -14.21 -13.77 15.39
N GLU A 120 -13.60 -13.80 14.20
CA GLU A 120 -12.82 -14.97 13.79
C GLU A 120 -11.57 -15.08 14.64
N SER A 121 -11.39 -16.22 15.31
CA SER A 121 -10.13 -16.51 15.99
C SER A 121 -8.99 -16.54 14.97
N PRO A 122 -7.80 -16.01 15.30
CA PRO A 122 -6.64 -16.09 14.42
C PRO A 122 -6.42 -17.53 13.98
N ALA A 123 -6.26 -17.73 12.66
CA ALA A 123 -5.93 -19.05 12.15
C ALA A 123 -4.59 -19.50 12.73
N GLU A 124 -4.50 -20.78 13.10
CA GLU A 124 -3.22 -21.35 13.53
C GLU A 124 -2.15 -21.14 12.45
N LEU A 125 -0.94 -20.80 12.89
CA LEU A 125 0.20 -20.64 12.00
C LEU A 125 0.37 -21.88 11.12
N ALA A 126 0.57 -21.66 9.83
CA ALA A 126 0.85 -22.75 8.91
C ALA A 126 2.20 -23.38 9.29
N THR A 127 2.16 -24.61 9.78
CA THR A 127 3.37 -25.41 10.02
C THR A 127 4.02 -25.80 8.69
N PHE A 128 5.31 -26.15 8.72
CA PHE A 128 6.05 -26.60 7.54
C PHE A 128 5.32 -27.71 6.75
N SER A 129 4.68 -28.65 7.46
CA SER A 129 3.91 -29.76 6.87
C SER A 129 2.66 -29.31 6.11
N ARG A 130 2.14 -28.10 6.36
CA ARG A 130 0.98 -27.53 5.66
C ARG A 130 1.38 -26.71 4.43
N LEU A 131 2.67 -26.46 4.22
CA LEU A 131 3.16 -25.72 3.07
C LEU A 131 3.27 -26.66 1.85
N ASN A 132 2.67 -26.26 0.73
CA ASN A 132 2.85 -26.95 -0.55
C ASN A 132 4.22 -26.56 -1.15
N THR A 133 5.28 -27.24 -0.73
CA THR A 133 6.66 -26.96 -1.15
C THR A 133 6.97 -27.47 -2.57
N TRP A 134 6.17 -28.38 -3.11
CA TRP A 134 6.32 -28.93 -4.46
C TRP A 134 6.12 -27.92 -5.60
N TYR A 135 5.61 -26.72 -5.32
CA TYR A 135 5.47 -25.67 -6.34
C TYR A 135 6.83 -25.15 -6.85
N TYR A 136 7.89 -25.32 -6.06
CA TYR A 136 9.27 -25.08 -6.48
C TYR A 136 9.97 -26.42 -6.77
N ALA A 137 9.58 -27.09 -7.84
CA ALA A 137 10.48 -28.09 -8.43
C ALA A 137 11.78 -27.38 -8.85
N ASP A 138 12.92 -28.06 -8.78
CA ASP A 138 14.17 -27.60 -9.40
C ASP A 138 13.99 -27.51 -10.92
N ALA A 139 13.34 -26.43 -11.36
CA ALA A 139 13.16 -26.10 -12.75
C ALA A 139 14.36 -25.26 -13.20
N PRO A 140 14.97 -25.55 -14.37
CA PRO A 140 15.99 -24.69 -14.94
C PRO A 140 15.44 -23.26 -15.05
N LYS A 141 16.27 -22.26 -14.69
CA LYS A 141 15.91 -20.85 -14.90
C LYS A 141 15.50 -20.66 -16.36
N THR A 142 14.26 -20.24 -16.58
CA THR A 142 13.79 -19.88 -17.92
C THR A 142 14.42 -18.55 -18.30
N VAL A 143 15.30 -18.55 -19.31
CA VAL A 143 15.87 -17.33 -19.88
C VAL A 143 14.83 -16.75 -20.83
N ARG A 144 14.23 -15.62 -20.46
CA ARG A 144 13.32 -14.90 -21.37
C ARG A 144 14.15 -14.22 -22.45
N PRO A 145 13.78 -14.35 -23.74
CA PRO A 145 14.43 -13.58 -24.80
C PRO A 145 14.22 -12.09 -24.51
N GLN A 146 15.30 -11.33 -24.44
CA GLN A 146 15.23 -9.87 -24.42
C GLN A 146 14.89 -9.41 -25.82
N LEU A 147 13.90 -8.52 -25.94
CA LEU A 147 13.68 -7.78 -27.18
C LEU A 147 14.88 -6.87 -27.40
N ASP A 148 15.39 -6.83 -28.62
CA ASP A 148 16.40 -5.85 -29.01
C ASP A 148 15.87 -4.45 -28.69
N LEU A 149 16.69 -3.66 -27.99
CA LEU A 149 16.40 -2.24 -27.78
C LEU A 149 16.29 -1.59 -29.16
N VAL A 150 15.06 -1.29 -29.58
CA VAL A 150 14.81 -0.48 -30.77
C VAL A 150 15.45 0.88 -30.50
N ARG A 151 16.63 1.10 -31.10
CA ARG A 151 17.29 2.41 -31.13
C ARG A 151 16.30 3.39 -31.77
N ARG A 152 15.81 4.35 -30.99
CA ARG A 152 15.22 5.59 -31.51
C ARG A 152 16.27 6.68 -31.43
#